data_AF-A0A401FW76-F1
#
_entry.id   AF-A0A401FW76-F1
#
_cell.length_a   1.000
_cell.length_b   1.000
_cell.length_c   1.000
_cell.angle_alpha   90.00
_cell.angle_beta   90.00
_cell.angle_gamma   90.00
#
_symmetry.space_group_name_H-M   'P 1'
#
loop_
_entity.id
_entity.type
_entity.pdbx_description
1 polymer ?
#
loop_
_entity_poly.entity_id
_entity_poly.type
_entity_poly.pdbx_seq_one_letter_code
_entity_poly.pdbx_strand_id
1 'polypeptide(L)'
;MYKNFNTNYQRSKYDNLWLDTTMVITDYFQLKEKISLGHYRSDRIMYGSDFPNIPYAWDRELKELKAAAISRDALEKISAKNAADFFSLG
;
A
#
# COMPACT_ATOMS: atom_id res chain seq x y z
N MET A 1 -6.41 -22.74 10.59
CA MET A 1 -7.33 -22.77 9.43
C MET A 1 -7.32 -21.38 8.77
N TYR A 2 -6.22 -21.03 8.09
CA TYR A 2 -6.18 -19.80 7.28
C TYR A 2 -6.51 -20.21 5.85
N LYS A 3 -7.67 -19.77 5.35
CA LYS A 3 -8.03 -19.96 3.95
C LYS A 3 -6.97 -19.23 3.12
N ASN A 4 -6.36 -19.93 2.17
CA ASN A 4 -5.63 -19.32 1.07
C ASN A 4 -6.62 -18.46 0.28
N PHE A 5 -6.75 -17.19 0.67
CA PHE A 5 -7.39 -16.20 -0.15
C PHE A 5 -6.53 -16.06 -1.40
N ASN A 6 -7.05 -16.53 -2.53
CA ASN A 6 -6.47 -16.21 -3.82
C ASN A 6 -6.78 -14.72 -4.09
N THR A 7 -6.03 -13.84 -3.45
CA THR A 7 -6.25 -12.38 -3.43
C THR A 7 -6.14 -11.77 -4.82
N ASN A 8 -5.46 -12.44 -5.75
CA ASN A 8 -5.37 -12.03 -7.16
C ASN A 8 -6.73 -11.99 -7.85
N TYR A 9 -7.65 -12.90 -7.54
CA TYR A 9 -8.92 -13.05 -8.29
C TYR A 9 -9.98 -12.01 -7.91
N GLN A 10 -9.98 -11.52 -6.67
CA GLN A 10 -11.02 -10.59 -6.20
C GLN A 10 -10.73 -9.12 -6.56
N ARG A 11 -9.45 -8.75 -6.73
CA ARG A 11 -9.02 -7.34 -6.85
C ARG A 11 -9.22 -6.72 -8.23
N SER A 12 -9.16 -7.51 -9.31
CA SER A 12 -9.46 -7.02 -10.67
C SER A 12 -10.95 -6.81 -10.91
N LYS A 13 -11.82 -7.36 -10.05
CA LYS A 13 -13.27 -7.34 -10.22
C LYS A 13 -13.92 -6.01 -9.81
N TYR A 14 -13.26 -5.22 -8.97
CA TYR A 14 -13.84 -4.00 -8.38
C TYR A 14 -12.97 -2.78 -8.70
N ASP A 15 -13.32 -2.06 -9.77
CA ASP A 15 -12.55 -0.88 -10.22
C ASP A 15 -12.61 0.31 -9.26
N ASN A 16 -13.58 0.32 -8.34
CA ASN A 16 -13.75 1.36 -7.33
C ASN A 16 -13.11 1.00 -5.98
N LEU A 17 -12.45 -0.16 -5.87
CA LEU A 17 -11.74 -0.56 -4.65
C LEU A 17 -10.40 0.17 -4.57
N TRP A 18 -10.18 0.86 -3.45
CA TRP A 18 -8.92 1.50 -3.09
C TRP A 18 -8.34 0.86 -1.84
N LEU A 19 -7.02 0.81 -1.76
CA LEU A 19 -6.26 0.32 -0.61
C LEU A 19 -5.28 1.40 -0.17
N ASP A 20 -4.93 1.40 1.11
CA ASP A 20 -3.81 2.17 1.62
C ASP A 20 -2.73 1.27 2.24
N THR A 21 -1.54 1.84 2.45
CA THR A 21 -0.37 1.10 2.96
C THR A 21 -0.31 0.99 4.49
N THR A 22 -1.25 1.60 5.21
CA THR A 22 -1.18 1.81 6.65
C THR A 22 -0.81 0.53 7.38
N MET A 23 0.32 0.56 8.08
CA MET A 23 0.89 -0.51 8.90
C MET A 23 1.30 -1.79 8.17
N VAL A 24 0.71 -2.10 7.01
CA VAL A 24 0.81 -3.40 6.34
C VAL A 24 2.11 -3.61 5.57
N ILE A 25 2.81 -2.54 5.21
CA ILE A 25 4.12 -2.64 4.53
C ILE A 25 5.30 -2.59 5.51
N THR A 26 5.04 -2.33 6.78
CA THR A 26 6.02 -2.47 7.86
C THR A 26 6.08 -3.91 8.38
N ASP A 27 7.02 -4.16 9.28
CA ASP A 27 7.12 -5.40 10.07
C ASP A 27 6.24 -5.39 11.33
N TYR A 28 5.34 -4.41 11.49
CA TYR A 28 4.45 -4.30 12.65
C TYR A 28 3.55 -5.52 12.80
N PHE A 29 2.87 -5.89 11.71
CA PHE A 29 2.19 -7.19 11.66
C PHE A 29 3.25 -8.25 11.36
N GLN A 30 3.40 -9.22 12.26
CA GLN A 30 4.33 -10.35 12.11
C GLN A 30 3.84 -11.34 11.04
N LEU A 31 3.68 -10.84 9.81
CA LEU A 31 3.28 -11.62 8.65
C LEU A 31 4.39 -12.58 8.27
N LYS A 32 4.01 -13.79 7.84
CA LYS A 32 4.96 -14.80 7.38
C LYS A 32 5.75 -14.33 6.16
N GLU A 33 5.13 -13.50 5.32
CA GLU A 33 5.72 -12.93 4.10
C GLU A 33 5.43 -11.44 4.04
N LYS A 34 6.40 -10.64 3.55
CA LYS A 34 6.19 -9.22 3.29
C LYS A 34 5.18 -9.03 2.16
N ILE A 35 4.35 -8.00 2.28
CA ILE A 35 3.43 -7.60 1.20
C ILE A 35 4.25 -7.09 0.00
N SER A 36 4.14 -7.78 -1.13
CA SER A 36 4.74 -7.34 -2.39
C SER A 36 3.80 -6.38 -3.11
N LEU A 37 4.05 -5.08 -2.99
CA LEU A 37 3.26 -4.03 -3.66
C LEU A 37 3.24 -4.20 -5.19
N GLY A 38 4.26 -4.82 -5.78
CA GLY A 38 4.33 -5.12 -7.21
C GLY A 38 3.25 -6.09 -7.70
N HIS A 39 2.62 -6.87 -6.80
CA HIS A 39 1.51 -7.76 -7.14
C HIS A 39 0.13 -7.07 -7.04
N TYR A 40 0.11 -5.76 -6.87
CA TYR A 40 -1.12 -4.96 -6.73
C TYR A 40 -1.22 -3.94 -7.86
N ARG A 41 -2.44 -3.48 -8.10
CA ARG A 41 -2.76 -2.36 -8.98
C ARG A 41 -2.22 -1.07 -8.38
N SER A 42 -1.07 -0.61 -8.85
CA SER A 42 -0.43 0.60 -8.32
C SER A 42 -1.27 1.85 -8.54
N ASP A 43 -2.25 1.84 -9.44
CA ASP A 43 -3.25 2.89 -9.68
C ASP A 43 -4.45 2.85 -8.70
N ARG A 44 -4.44 1.92 -7.75
CA ARG A 44 -5.50 1.73 -6.73
C ARG A 44 -4.97 1.59 -5.30
N ILE A 45 -3.74 2.04 -5.07
CA ILE A 45 -3.09 2.04 -3.76
C ILE A 45 -2.63 3.45 -3.40
N MET A 46 -2.87 3.90 -2.18
CA MET A 46 -2.33 5.16 -1.66
C MET A 46 -1.41 4.91 -0.47
N TYR A 47 -0.45 5.79 -0.27
CA TYR A 47 0.28 5.86 0.99
C TYR A 47 -0.64 6.42 2.09
N GLY A 48 -0.73 5.71 3.21
CA GLY A 48 -1.46 6.14 4.39
C GLY A 48 -0.61 5.90 5.62
N SER A 49 -0.21 6.94 6.35
CA SER A 49 0.70 6.78 7.50
C SER A 49 -0.02 6.40 8.79
N ASP A 50 -1.30 6.77 8.92
CA ASP A 50 -2.07 6.82 10.17
C ASP A 50 -1.36 7.50 11.34
N PHE A 51 -0.37 8.36 11.07
CA PHE A 51 0.23 9.20 12.10
C PHE A 51 -0.81 10.21 12.63
N PRO A 52 -0.94 10.42 13.96
CA PRO A 52 -0.09 9.93 15.05
C PRO A 52 -0.55 8.64 15.75
N ASN A 53 -1.49 7.88 15.18
CA ASN A 53 -2.11 6.70 15.82
C ASN A 53 -1.30 5.40 15.67
N ILE A 54 -0.05 5.47 15.20
CA ILE A 54 0.84 4.31 15.00
C ILE A 54 1.80 4.08 16.19
N PRO A 55 2.10 2.82 16.55
CA PRO A 55 2.97 2.49 17.68
C PRO A 55 4.46 2.43 17.33
N TYR A 56 4.90 3.14 16.28
CA TYR A 56 6.29 3.19 15.82
C TYR A 56 6.64 4.57 15.21
N ALA A 57 7.91 4.78 14.89
CA ALA A 57 8.38 6.04 14.32
C ALA A 57 7.71 6.34 12.97
N TRP A 58 7.21 7.57 12.81
CA TRP A 58 6.40 7.99 11.66
C TRP A 58 7.07 7.76 10.29
N ASP A 59 8.40 7.77 10.24
CA ASP A 59 9.19 7.64 9.02
C ASP A 59 9.48 6.18 8.63
N ARG A 60 9.13 5.21 9.49
CA ARG A 60 9.37 3.78 9.25
C ARG A 60 8.70 3.30 7.97
N GLU A 61 7.44 3.66 7.78
CA GLU A 61 6.68 3.20 6.62
C GLU A 61 7.21 3.81 5.32
N LEU A 62 7.64 5.08 5.33
CA LEU A 62 8.29 5.72 4.18
C LEU A 62 9.61 5.04 3.80
N LYS A 63 10.39 4.58 4.78
CA LYS A 63 11.63 3.83 4.53
C LYS A 63 11.34 2.49 3.86
N GLU A 64 10.33 1.76 4.33
CA GLU A 64 9.90 0.50 3.71
C GLU A 64 9.35 0.73 2.29
N LEU A 65 8.52 1.76 2.09
CA LEU A 65 7.99 2.12 0.77
C LEU A 65 9.11 2.47 -0.22
N LYS A 66 10.13 3.23 0.22
CA LYS A 66 11.29 3.56 -0.60
C LYS A 66 12.12 2.33 -0.96
N ALA A 67 12.17 1.32 -0.10
CA ALA A 67 12.89 0.07 -0.32
C ALA A 67 12.09 -0.98 -1.08
N ALA A 68 10.80 -0.72 -1.37
CA ALA A 68 9.94 -1.66 -2.06
C ALA A 68 10.44 -1.93 -3.49
N ALA A 69 10.38 -3.19 -3.92
CA ALA A 69 10.74 -3.62 -5.26
C ALA A 69 9.64 -3.27 -6.29
N ILE A 70 9.42 -1.98 -6.52
CA ILE A 70 8.44 -1.43 -7.46
C ILE A 70 9.08 -0.42 -8.40
N SER A 71 8.42 -0.15 -9.54
CA SER A 71 8.91 0.86 -10.49
C SER A 71 8.80 2.28 -9.92
N ARG A 72 9.56 3.22 -10.51
CA ARG A 72 9.47 4.64 -10.15
C ARG A 72 8.07 5.21 -10.34
N ASP A 73 7.39 4.84 -11.41
CA ASP A 73 6.01 5.28 -11.68
C ASP A 73 5.03 4.75 -10.62
N ALA A 74 5.15 3.48 -10.23
CA ALA A 74 4.35 2.90 -9.15
C ALA A 74 4.61 3.61 -7.82
N LEU A 75 5.86 3.91 -7.49
CA LEU A 75 6.22 4.68 -6.30
C LEU A 75 5.58 6.08 -6.32
N GLU A 76 5.66 6.81 -7.43
CA GLU A 76 5.05 8.14 -7.55
C GLU A 76 3.51 8.10 -7.42
N LYS A 77 2.87 7.08 -8.00
CA LYS A 77 1.43 6.86 -7.87
C LYS A 77 1.02 6.62 -6.43
N ILE A 78 1.68 5.68 -5.77
CA ILE A 78 1.37 5.28 -4.39
C ILE A 78 1.67 6.44 -3.42
N SER A 79 2.81 7.10 -3.56
CA SER A 79 3.22 8.17 -2.64
C SER A 79 2.46 9.47 -2.80
N ALA A 80 1.89 9.77 -3.98
CA ALA A 80 1.27 11.08 -4.23
C ALA A 80 0.14 11.08 -5.27
N LYS A 81 0.40 10.64 -6.51
CA LYS A 81 -0.49 10.95 -7.65
C LYS A 81 -1.90 10.39 -7.46
N ASN A 82 -2.01 9.18 -6.93
CA ASN A 82 -3.32 8.56 -6.71
C ASN A 82 -4.18 9.34 -5.72
N ALA A 83 -3.59 9.82 -4.62
CA ALA A 83 -4.30 10.63 -3.64
C ALA A 83 -4.67 11.99 -4.23
N ALA A 84 -3.75 12.63 -4.96
CA ALA A 84 -4.00 13.90 -5.62
C ALA A 84 -5.19 13.80 -6.60
N ASP A 85 -5.23 12.73 -7.43
CA ASP A 85 -6.31 12.50 -8.38
C ASP A 85 -7.63 12.16 -7.69
N PHE A 86 -7.61 11.30 -6.67
CA PHE A 86 -8.82 10.86 -5.95
C PHE A 86 -9.48 11.99 -5.16
N PHE A 87 -8.68 12.87 -4.56
CA PHE A 87 -9.15 14.02 -3.79
C PHE A 87 -9.24 15.31 -4.61
N SER A 88 -8.96 15.26 -5.92
CA SER A 88 -8.99 16.42 -6.83
C SER A 88 -8.14 17.59 -6.34
N LEU A 89 -6.87 17.32 -5.96
CA LEU A 89 -5.94 18.30 -5.38
C LEU A 89 -5.08 19.03 -6.44
N GLY A 90 -5.49 19.01 -7.71
CA GLY A 90 -4.79 19.63 -8.84
C GLY A 90 -5.50 20.86 -9.39
#